data_AF-A0A2Z6Q3E2-F1
#
_entry.id   AF-A0A2Z6Q3E2-F1
#
_cell.length_a   1.000
_cell.length_b   1.000
_cell.length_c   1.000
_cell.angle_alpha   90.00
_cell.angle_beta   90.00
_cell.angle_gamma   90.00
#
_symmetry.space_group_name_H-M   'P 1'
#
loop_
_entity.id
_entity.type
_entity.pdbx_description
1 polymer ?
#
loop_
_entity_poly.entity_id
_entity_poly.type
_entity_poly.pdbx_seq_one_letter_code
_entity_poly.pdbx_strand_id
1 'polypeptide(L)'
;MYLHKPQDCQNSFILSCISDVESMVLNAVAVTEETDTNKLTRYICKCGYRYLVTNYDGAVTISKCSNCENTIGGANQHPAAENTSVNDQTGYIREPVNQNLYYSIRYMTPISYRILHLIVHALIGASVPQTALAFLQKNDQTATDSEEYRMDHIRNDWEMLKTLLNCSDTNLALMFHSLISLMMEKPISNQRITTSVEREEWEIEFNNYIVPQIRSVTETATNYRMKLSDVLSKNQKGNLIECEINQTLVMDQRYRSDNLPNLWRTIGIVSYDSFRSYYMSNTIRNNDYPFLSIYFRYSQQLELLKHLLPIVKFVHILHSKLGYKLVRQKAEVMTFREFIEKESNGGENREIFNSLKTAFVNFKLGWNTVLPFVKRYQCHELPSEKPYMSYVLPIVFEVIEIPPRTCESLKFLDASTFDFGSSKTKSETPNGYCLQSMCLDRVSIKDYVARWMKLSSLSAHEEFSKILNIDLRLKHLVALYEFFEEQVINIKIKYINEKYKAPLSADMKIAILRSVDFEQQATTGRMIPADAFALALKRFMFRFLTLENQKEIEPLYIYLQDSSLNLWPSTIPEELIDELFPENLLVANIYYAYDFTTREIE
;
A
#
# COMPACT_ATOMS: atom_id res chain seq x y z
N MET A 1 31.38 -10.89 23.46
CA MET A 1 32.06 -12.08 22.93
C MET A 1 32.36 -11.97 21.43
N TYR A 2 31.42 -11.50 20.60
CA TYR A 2 31.60 -11.40 19.14
C TYR A 2 32.85 -10.64 18.67
N LEU A 3 33.27 -9.57 19.37
CA LEU A 3 34.47 -8.81 19.03
C LEU A 3 35.79 -9.54 19.37
N HIS A 4 35.92 -10.01 20.61
CA HIS A 4 37.20 -10.53 21.13
C HIS A 4 37.40 -12.03 20.93
N LYS A 5 36.30 -12.81 20.91
CA LYS A 5 36.33 -14.28 20.82
C LYS A 5 35.17 -14.81 19.96
N PRO A 6 35.11 -14.46 18.66
CA PRO A 6 34.04 -14.93 17.77
C PRO A 6 34.03 -16.47 17.63
N GLN A 7 35.18 -17.13 17.71
CA GLN A 7 35.28 -18.60 17.66
C GLN A 7 34.49 -19.27 18.79
N ASP A 8 34.51 -18.71 20.00
CA ASP A 8 33.74 -19.21 21.14
C ASP A 8 32.22 -19.07 20.92
N CYS A 9 31.79 -18.29 19.93
CA CYS A 9 30.37 -18.11 19.60
C CYS A 9 29.89 -19.03 18.47
N GLN A 10 30.77 -19.78 17.79
CA GLN A 10 30.41 -20.55 16.59
C GLN A 10 29.37 -21.66 16.81
N ASN A 11 29.23 -22.16 18.04
CA ASN A 11 28.23 -23.17 18.41
C ASN A 11 27.14 -22.60 19.32
N SER A 12 27.04 -21.26 19.41
CA SER A 12 26.00 -20.55 20.15
C SER A 12 24.91 -20.04 19.21
N PHE A 13 23.75 -19.69 19.75
CA PHE A 13 22.71 -19.02 18.98
C PHE A 13 23.10 -17.55 18.78
N ILE A 14 23.19 -17.12 17.52
CA ILE A 14 23.64 -15.77 17.20
C ILE A 14 22.45 -14.81 17.23
N LEU A 15 22.61 -13.70 17.94
CA LEU A 15 21.64 -12.62 18.01
C LEU A 15 21.36 -12.03 16.64
N SER A 16 20.11 -11.63 16.39
CA SER A 16 19.64 -11.07 15.11
C SER A 16 19.85 -11.98 13.88
N CYS A 17 20.32 -13.22 14.06
CA CYS A 17 20.49 -14.17 12.97
C CYS A 17 19.21 -14.98 12.76
N ILE A 18 18.96 -15.43 11.53
CA ILE A 18 17.86 -16.34 11.20
C ILE A 18 17.97 -17.67 11.95
N SER A 19 16.84 -18.37 12.07
CA SER A 19 16.75 -19.60 12.87
C SER A 19 17.47 -20.79 12.23
N ASP A 20 17.43 -20.95 10.91
CA ASP A 20 18.23 -21.92 10.15
C ASP A 20 18.28 -21.57 8.64
N VAL A 21 19.01 -22.38 7.87
CA VAL A 21 19.15 -22.22 6.41
C VAL A 21 17.81 -22.40 5.67
N GLU A 22 16.90 -23.25 6.15
CA GLU A 22 15.57 -23.44 5.54
C GLU A 22 14.69 -22.19 5.77
N SER A 23 14.84 -21.50 6.90
CA SER A 23 14.25 -20.18 7.14
C SER A 23 14.77 -19.10 6.21
N MET A 24 16.04 -19.17 5.77
CA MET A 24 16.58 -18.26 4.74
C MET A 24 15.77 -18.40 3.43
N VAL A 25 15.54 -19.64 2.99
CA VAL A 25 14.79 -19.95 1.77
C VAL A 25 13.33 -19.53 1.90
N LEU A 26 12.70 -19.83 3.04
CA LEU A 26 11.32 -19.43 3.32
C LEU A 26 11.18 -17.89 3.40
N ASN A 27 12.16 -17.20 3.99
CA ASN A 27 12.21 -15.74 4.03
C ASN A 27 12.45 -15.13 2.64
N ALA A 28 13.25 -15.78 1.78
CA ALA A 28 13.42 -15.34 0.39
C ALA A 28 12.12 -15.48 -0.41
N VAL A 29 11.41 -16.61 -0.27
CA VAL A 29 10.09 -16.84 -0.89
C VAL A 29 9.05 -15.85 -0.33
N ALA A 30 9.05 -15.63 0.98
CA ALA A 30 8.23 -14.62 1.66
C ALA A 30 8.42 -13.19 1.11
N VAL A 31 9.67 -12.78 0.87
CA VAL A 31 10.02 -11.48 0.31
C VAL A 31 9.50 -11.35 -1.13
N THR A 32 9.52 -12.43 -1.91
CA THR A 32 8.90 -12.45 -3.26
C THR A 32 7.37 -12.44 -3.22
N GLU A 33 6.77 -12.93 -2.14
CA GLU A 33 5.31 -13.04 -1.98
C GLU A 33 4.64 -11.78 -1.41
N GLU A 34 5.41 -10.77 -0.97
CA GLU A 34 4.91 -9.60 -0.21
C GLU A 34 4.03 -10.00 0.99
N THR A 35 4.13 -11.26 1.43
CA THR A 35 3.33 -11.82 2.51
C THR A 35 3.95 -11.52 3.85
N ASP A 36 3.09 -11.47 4.87
CA ASP A 36 3.46 -11.17 6.24
C ASP A 36 4.10 -12.34 7.00
N THR A 37 5.14 -12.92 6.40
CA THR A 37 5.75 -14.18 6.78
C THR A 37 6.98 -14.01 7.68
N ASN A 38 7.27 -12.78 8.13
CA ASN A 38 8.37 -12.45 9.06
C ASN A 38 8.22 -13.09 10.46
N LYS A 39 7.12 -13.81 10.72
CA LYS A 39 6.80 -14.51 11.99
C LYS A 39 6.28 -15.92 11.76
N LEU A 40 6.94 -16.69 10.89
CA LEU A 40 6.64 -18.11 10.70
C LEU A 40 7.39 -18.95 11.72
N THR A 41 6.66 -19.61 12.61
CA THR A 41 7.20 -20.66 13.47
C THR A 41 6.93 -22.01 12.82
N ARG A 42 7.95 -22.87 12.78
CA ARG A 42 7.89 -24.19 12.13
C ARG A 42 7.69 -25.29 13.16
N TYR A 43 6.80 -26.21 12.82
CA TYR A 43 6.46 -27.35 13.65
C TYR A 43 6.50 -28.64 12.85
N ILE A 44 6.81 -29.72 13.53
CA ILE A 44 6.77 -31.08 13.02
C ILE A 44 5.63 -31.80 13.76
N CYS A 45 4.68 -32.30 12.97
CA CYS A 45 3.67 -33.23 13.46
C CYS A 45 4.33 -34.56 13.81
N LYS A 46 3.78 -35.32 14.77
CA LYS A 46 4.24 -36.65 15.18
C LYS A 46 4.51 -37.63 14.01
N CYS A 47 3.81 -37.50 12.90
CA CYS A 47 4.04 -38.32 11.69
C CYS A 47 5.23 -37.88 10.83
N GLY A 48 5.99 -36.85 11.25
CA GLY A 48 7.07 -36.25 10.49
C GLY A 48 6.63 -35.14 9.52
N TYR A 49 5.33 -34.85 9.41
CA TYR A 49 4.83 -33.79 8.51
C TYR A 49 5.19 -32.40 9.05
N ARG A 50 5.93 -31.64 8.26
CA ARG A 50 6.31 -30.25 8.57
C ARG A 50 5.18 -29.30 8.22
N TYR A 51 4.87 -28.38 9.12
CA TYR A 51 3.87 -27.34 8.89
C TYR A 51 4.30 -26.00 9.48
N LEU A 52 3.73 -24.92 8.93
CA LEU A 52 4.06 -23.53 9.25
C LEU A 52 2.89 -22.90 10.02
N VAL A 53 3.19 -22.18 11.10
CA VAL A 53 2.21 -21.38 11.84
C VAL A 53 2.63 -19.92 11.77
N THR A 54 1.71 -19.06 11.32
CA THR A 54 1.88 -17.61 11.38
C THR A 54 1.45 -17.11 12.76
N ASN A 55 2.36 -16.49 13.51
CA ASN A 55 2.04 -15.91 14.83
C ASN A 55 1.41 -14.51 14.68
N TYR A 56 0.29 -14.40 13.96
CA TYR A 56 -0.47 -13.15 13.89
C TYR A 56 -1.59 -13.14 14.94
N ASP A 57 -1.54 -12.13 15.80
CA ASP A 57 -2.65 -11.61 16.62
C ASP A 57 -3.33 -12.57 17.60
N GLY A 58 -2.60 -13.52 18.17
CA GLY A 58 -3.11 -14.37 19.26
C GLY A 58 -4.22 -15.36 18.85
N ALA A 59 -4.72 -15.30 17.60
CA ALA A 59 -5.68 -16.25 17.04
C ALA A 59 -4.93 -17.46 16.48
N VAL A 60 -4.55 -18.39 17.36
CA VAL A 60 -3.90 -19.63 16.94
C VAL A 60 -4.94 -20.57 16.34
N THR A 61 -4.76 -20.93 15.07
CA THR A 61 -5.64 -21.86 14.36
C THR A 61 -5.25 -23.30 14.67
N ILE A 62 -6.16 -24.03 15.30
CA ILE A 62 -6.09 -25.49 15.42
C ILE A 62 -6.50 -26.08 14.06
N SER A 63 -5.68 -26.95 13.47
CA SER A 63 -5.96 -27.62 12.20
C SER A 63 -5.62 -29.11 12.27
N LYS A 64 -5.89 -29.87 11.21
CA LYS A 64 -5.56 -31.29 11.10
C LYS A 64 -4.37 -31.49 10.15
N CYS A 65 -3.46 -32.38 10.53
CA CYS A 65 -2.32 -32.75 9.72
C CYS A 65 -2.79 -33.40 8.42
N SER A 66 -2.31 -32.90 7.27
CA SER A 66 -2.68 -33.43 5.95
C SER A 66 -2.20 -34.86 5.70
N ASN A 67 -1.27 -35.38 6.51
CA ASN A 67 -0.68 -36.71 6.33
C ASN A 67 -1.25 -37.76 7.29
N CYS A 68 -1.56 -37.40 8.53
CA CYS A 68 -1.98 -38.36 9.56
C CYS A 68 -3.21 -37.93 10.35
N GLU A 69 -3.87 -36.84 9.94
CA GLU A 69 -5.07 -36.24 10.54
C GLU A 69 -4.98 -35.81 12.01
N ASN A 70 -3.83 -36.00 12.66
CA ASN A 70 -3.58 -35.53 14.03
C ASN A 70 -3.74 -34.01 14.12
N THR A 71 -4.18 -33.54 15.28
CA THR A 71 -4.33 -32.12 15.57
C THR A 71 -2.96 -31.41 15.54
N ILE A 72 -2.86 -30.37 14.72
CA ILE A 72 -1.70 -29.48 14.58
C ILE A 72 -2.11 -28.04 14.95
N GLY A 73 -1.17 -27.25 15.50
CA GLY A 73 -1.46 -25.94 16.14
C GLY A 73 -1.61 -26.05 17.67
N GLY A 74 -1.96 -24.97 18.38
CA GLY A 74 -2.12 -25.00 19.85
C GLY A 74 -2.65 -23.69 20.47
N ALA A 75 -3.19 -23.71 21.70
CA ALA A 75 -3.66 -22.49 22.39
C ALA A 75 -2.55 -21.91 23.30
N ASN A 76 -2.43 -20.59 23.39
CA ASN A 76 -1.56 -19.86 24.33
C ASN A 76 -0.05 -20.19 24.22
N GLN A 77 0.59 -19.82 23.10
CA GLN A 77 2.06 -19.90 22.91
C GLN A 77 2.69 -21.29 23.07
N HIS A 78 1.88 -22.35 23.24
CA HIS A 78 2.34 -23.73 23.32
C HIS A 78 1.72 -24.56 22.20
N PRO A 79 2.51 -25.33 21.43
CA PRO A 79 1.97 -26.30 20.49
C PRO A 79 1.07 -27.31 21.23
N ALA A 80 0.08 -27.89 20.53
CA ALA A 80 -0.60 -29.08 21.04
C ALA A 80 0.46 -30.10 21.47
N ALA A 81 0.24 -30.75 22.62
CA ALA A 81 1.21 -31.46 23.45
C ALA A 81 2.09 -32.55 22.77
N GLU A 82 1.90 -32.78 21.47
CA GLU A 82 2.59 -33.82 20.68
C GLU A 82 3.33 -33.28 19.43
N ASN A 83 3.40 -31.96 19.20
CA ASN A 83 4.16 -31.37 18.09
C ASN A 83 5.52 -30.82 18.57
N THR A 84 6.58 -31.06 17.80
CA THR A 84 7.94 -30.58 18.10
C THR A 84 8.27 -29.37 17.23
N SER A 85 8.82 -28.31 17.82
CA SER A 85 9.39 -27.20 17.04
C SER A 85 10.60 -27.70 16.25
N VAL A 86 10.78 -27.19 15.02
CA VAL A 86 12.04 -27.43 14.29
C VAL A 86 13.19 -26.81 15.08
N ASN A 87 14.27 -27.55 15.28
CA ASN A 87 15.42 -27.06 16.05
C ASN A 87 16.15 -25.97 15.27
N ASP A 88 16.27 -24.79 15.87
CA ASP A 88 17.12 -23.73 15.38
C ASP A 88 18.59 -24.18 15.30
N GLN A 89 19.30 -23.70 14.29
CA GLN A 89 20.70 -24.01 14.04
C GLN A 89 21.60 -23.03 14.79
N THR A 90 22.67 -23.55 15.37
CA THR A 90 23.71 -22.75 16.03
C THR A 90 24.74 -22.22 15.03
N GLY A 91 25.46 -21.18 15.45
CA GLY A 91 26.42 -20.49 14.60
C GLY A 91 25.77 -19.49 13.66
N TYR A 92 26.60 -18.69 13.00
CA TYR A 92 26.11 -17.68 12.06
C TYR A 92 25.56 -18.35 10.81
N ILE A 93 24.39 -17.90 10.36
CA ILE A 93 23.77 -18.31 9.10
C ILE A 93 23.75 -17.09 8.20
N ARG A 94 24.33 -17.23 7.02
CA ARG A 94 24.45 -16.14 6.05
C ARG A 94 23.08 -15.81 5.47
N GLU A 95 22.76 -14.52 5.37
CA GLU A 95 21.53 -14.03 4.76
C GLU A 95 21.83 -12.94 3.71
N PRO A 96 21.01 -12.83 2.65
CA PRO A 96 21.17 -11.76 1.69
C PRO A 96 20.79 -10.41 2.32
N VAL A 97 21.32 -9.33 1.77
CA VAL A 97 20.94 -7.97 2.19
C VAL A 97 19.46 -7.77 1.95
N ASN A 98 18.72 -7.47 3.02
CA ASN A 98 17.27 -7.29 2.96
C ASN A 98 16.90 -5.81 2.94
N GLN A 99 16.34 -5.34 1.82
CA GLN A 99 15.90 -3.95 1.62
C GLN A 99 14.44 -3.69 2.04
N ASN A 100 13.73 -4.70 2.56
CA ASN A 100 12.37 -4.51 3.07
C ASN A 100 12.43 -3.72 4.40
N LEU A 101 11.81 -2.54 4.39
CA LEU A 101 11.74 -1.62 5.51
C LEU A 101 11.14 -2.26 6.78
N TYR A 102 10.18 -3.17 6.59
CA TYR A 102 9.44 -3.84 7.67
C TYR A 102 9.96 -5.25 7.98
N TYR A 103 11.12 -5.63 7.43
CA TYR A 103 11.75 -6.89 7.79
C TYR A 103 12.13 -6.91 9.26
N SER A 104 11.74 -7.98 9.94
CA SER A 104 12.17 -8.31 11.28
C SER A 104 12.13 -9.82 11.43
N ILE A 105 12.71 -10.31 12.52
CA ILE A 105 12.72 -11.73 12.85
C ILE A 105 12.12 -11.93 14.24
N ARG A 106 11.45 -13.08 14.42
CA ARG A 106 10.88 -13.51 15.70
C ARG A 106 10.00 -12.41 16.33
N TYR A 107 10.31 -12.00 17.56
CA TYR A 107 9.57 -10.99 18.31
C TYR A 107 10.19 -9.58 18.21
N MET A 108 11.22 -9.39 17.39
CA MET A 108 11.85 -8.09 17.20
C MET A 108 10.97 -7.15 16.39
N THR A 109 11.01 -5.86 16.74
CA THR A 109 10.51 -4.81 15.85
C THR A 109 11.51 -4.61 14.70
N PRO A 110 11.08 -4.06 13.55
CA PRO A 110 12.01 -3.75 12.46
C PRO A 110 13.17 -2.85 12.93
N ILE A 111 12.87 -1.80 13.71
CA ILE A 111 13.90 -0.90 14.25
C ILE A 111 14.89 -1.65 15.15
N SER A 112 14.38 -2.49 16.06
CA SER A 112 15.24 -3.23 16.99
C SER A 112 16.12 -4.25 16.28
N TYR A 113 15.54 -5.00 15.33
CA TYR A 113 16.30 -5.92 14.50
C TYR A 113 17.43 -5.19 13.78
N ARG A 114 17.14 -4.09 13.09
CA ARG A 114 18.15 -3.34 12.33
C ARG A 114 19.26 -2.76 13.23
N ILE A 115 18.91 -2.25 14.41
CA ILE A 115 19.92 -1.76 15.39
C ILE A 115 20.81 -2.91 15.86
N LEU A 116 20.22 -4.03 16.30
CA LEU A 116 20.97 -5.17 16.81
C LEU A 116 21.83 -5.82 15.72
N HIS A 117 21.26 -6.00 14.54
CA HIS A 117 21.93 -6.59 13.38
C HIS A 117 23.13 -5.74 12.97
N LEU A 118 22.99 -4.41 12.90
CA LEU A 118 24.09 -3.50 12.64
C LEU A 118 25.19 -3.60 13.71
N ILE A 119 24.83 -3.63 15.00
CA ILE A 119 25.82 -3.78 16.10
C ILE A 119 26.56 -5.12 15.98
N VAL A 120 25.85 -6.22 15.74
CA VAL A 120 26.45 -7.55 15.57
C VAL A 120 27.43 -7.55 14.39
N HIS A 121 27.01 -7.02 13.23
CA HIS A 121 27.86 -6.93 12.04
C HIS A 121 29.06 -6.00 12.23
N ALA A 122 28.93 -4.90 12.98
CA ALA A 122 30.04 -4.02 13.32
C ALA A 122 31.04 -4.68 14.28
N LEU A 123 30.57 -5.47 15.25
CA LEU A 123 31.44 -6.19 16.20
C LEU A 123 32.21 -7.33 15.53
N ILE A 124 31.55 -8.11 14.66
CA ILE A 124 32.22 -9.09 13.79
C ILE A 124 33.18 -8.33 12.87
N GLY A 125 32.72 -7.16 12.39
CA GLY A 125 33.43 -6.14 11.64
C GLY A 125 34.85 -5.84 12.13
N ALA A 126 34.91 -5.51 13.40
CA ALA A 126 36.12 -5.09 14.09
C ALA A 126 36.92 -6.27 14.69
N SER A 127 36.47 -7.52 14.52
CA SER A 127 37.21 -8.70 14.96
C SER A 127 38.33 -9.08 13.99
N VAL A 128 39.23 -9.98 14.39
CA VAL A 128 40.38 -10.40 13.57
C VAL A 128 39.88 -11.02 12.25
N PRO A 129 40.34 -10.58 11.05
CA PRO A 129 39.75 -10.97 9.77
C PRO A 129 39.61 -12.48 9.56
N GLN A 130 40.63 -13.25 9.93
CA GLN A 130 40.60 -14.71 9.78
C GLN A 130 39.56 -15.39 10.69
N THR A 131 39.37 -14.88 11.91
CA THR A 131 38.40 -15.44 12.85
C THR A 131 36.98 -15.00 12.49
N ALA A 132 36.82 -13.78 11.97
CA ALA A 132 35.56 -13.27 11.42
C ALA A 132 35.10 -14.10 10.21
N LEU A 133 36.01 -14.38 9.27
CA LEU A 133 35.73 -15.20 8.09
C LEU A 133 35.30 -16.62 8.50
N ALA A 134 36.03 -17.27 9.39
CA ALA A 134 35.68 -18.59 9.89
C ALA A 134 34.35 -18.61 10.67
N PHE A 135 34.02 -17.52 11.36
CA PHE A 135 32.73 -17.37 12.04
C PHE A 135 31.57 -17.27 11.06
N LEU A 136 31.70 -16.46 10.00
CA LEU A 136 30.68 -16.32 8.95
C LEU A 136 30.52 -17.59 8.11
N GLN A 137 31.62 -18.32 7.86
CA GLN A 137 31.64 -19.54 7.06
C GLN A 137 31.10 -20.79 7.78
N LYS A 138 30.75 -20.68 9.07
CA LYS A 138 30.34 -21.83 9.90
C LYS A 138 29.26 -22.69 9.24
N ASN A 139 28.27 -22.06 8.62
CA ASN A 139 27.15 -22.73 7.96
C ASN A 139 27.10 -22.47 6.44
N ASP A 140 28.07 -21.75 5.87
CA ASP A 140 28.19 -21.49 4.42
C ASP A 140 29.67 -21.37 4.01
N GLN A 141 30.22 -22.41 3.38
CA GLN A 141 31.64 -22.47 2.98
C GLN A 141 31.98 -21.62 1.75
N THR A 142 30.99 -21.04 1.06
CA THR A 142 31.19 -20.34 -0.23
C THR A 142 31.62 -18.88 -0.10
N ALA A 143 31.62 -18.32 1.11
CA ALA A 143 31.94 -16.91 1.34
C ALA A 143 33.44 -16.64 1.21
N THR A 144 33.86 -15.94 0.16
CA THR A 144 35.27 -15.53 -0.04
C THR A 144 35.56 -14.12 0.47
N ASP A 145 34.56 -13.22 0.47
CA ASP A 145 34.72 -11.83 0.90
C ASP A 145 33.87 -11.54 2.15
N SER A 146 34.53 -11.57 3.31
CA SER A 146 33.88 -11.23 4.58
C SER A 146 33.68 -9.73 4.78
N GLU A 147 34.51 -8.89 4.16
CA GLU A 147 34.50 -7.44 4.39
C GLU A 147 33.38 -6.79 3.63
N GLU A 148 33.26 -7.09 2.34
CA GLU A 148 32.16 -6.61 1.48
C GLU A 148 30.81 -7.01 2.06
N TYR A 149 30.64 -8.30 2.37
CA TYR A 149 29.40 -8.82 2.97
C TYR A 149 29.00 -8.08 4.26
N ARG A 150 29.96 -7.80 5.16
CA ARG A 150 29.67 -7.08 6.41
C ARG A 150 29.31 -5.62 6.15
N MET A 151 30.08 -4.95 5.30
CA MET A 151 29.88 -3.55 4.99
C MET A 151 28.55 -3.30 4.27
N ASP A 152 28.11 -4.22 3.42
CA ASP A 152 26.83 -4.11 2.74
C ASP A 152 25.65 -4.21 3.71
N HIS A 153 25.70 -5.15 4.67
CA HIS A 153 24.70 -5.23 5.74
C HIS A 153 24.69 -3.98 6.62
N ILE A 154 25.87 -3.50 7.07
CA ILE A 154 25.98 -2.27 7.88
C ILE A 154 25.39 -1.07 7.13
N ARG A 155 25.75 -0.89 5.85
CA ARG A 155 25.29 0.23 5.03
C ARG A 155 23.79 0.15 4.78
N ASN A 156 23.26 -1.05 4.50
CA ASN A 156 21.83 -1.27 4.31
C ASN A 156 21.05 -0.97 5.59
N ASP A 157 21.46 -1.52 6.74
CA ASP A 157 20.75 -1.30 8.00
C ASP A 157 20.78 0.17 8.42
N TRP A 158 21.89 0.87 8.17
CA TRP A 158 22.00 2.31 8.41
C TRP A 158 20.96 3.11 7.59
N GLU A 159 20.86 2.84 6.28
CA GLU A 159 19.89 3.52 5.42
C GLU A 159 18.43 3.14 5.74
N MET A 160 18.17 1.88 6.10
CA MET A 160 16.85 1.44 6.56
C MET A 160 16.48 2.12 7.87
N LEU A 161 17.41 2.26 8.81
CA LEU A 161 17.17 2.95 10.09
C LEU A 161 16.89 4.44 9.90
N LYS A 162 17.61 5.13 9.00
CA LYS A 162 17.30 6.52 8.63
C LYS A 162 15.88 6.67 8.13
N THR A 163 15.43 5.74 7.28
CA THR A 163 14.08 5.74 6.70
C THR A 163 13.00 5.40 7.73
N LEU A 164 13.28 4.43 8.62
CA LEU A 164 12.37 4.00 9.70
C LEU A 164 12.20 5.09 10.77
N LEU A 165 13.29 5.73 11.17
CA LEU A 165 13.32 6.73 12.25
C LEU A 165 13.13 8.16 11.75
N ASN A 166 13.16 8.37 10.43
CA ASN A 166 13.10 9.66 9.76
C ASN A 166 14.11 10.66 10.37
N CYS A 167 15.40 10.30 10.35
CA CYS A 167 16.47 11.08 10.97
C CYS A 167 17.69 11.24 10.04
N SER A 168 18.55 12.22 10.36
CA SER A 168 19.82 12.44 9.66
C SER A 168 20.90 11.48 10.15
N ASP A 169 21.96 11.30 9.36
CA ASP A 169 23.14 10.51 9.73
C ASP A 169 23.72 10.93 11.07
N THR A 170 23.81 12.24 11.32
CA THR A 170 24.32 12.79 12.58
C THR A 170 23.45 12.38 13.77
N ASN A 171 22.13 12.49 13.64
CA ASN A 171 21.22 12.13 14.73
C ASN A 171 21.20 10.61 14.97
N LEU A 172 21.29 9.80 13.91
CA LEU A 172 21.40 8.35 14.03
C LEU A 172 22.70 7.96 14.73
N ALA A 173 23.84 8.54 14.35
CA ALA A 173 25.14 8.31 14.99
C ALA A 173 25.10 8.66 16.48
N LEU A 174 24.55 9.81 16.85
CA LEU A 174 24.43 10.23 18.24
C LEU A 174 23.49 9.32 19.04
N MET A 175 22.43 8.80 18.43
CA MET A 175 21.57 7.81 19.05
C MET A 175 22.32 6.51 19.33
N PHE A 176 23.12 6.01 18.37
CA PHE A 176 23.99 4.84 18.60
C PHE A 176 25.02 5.09 19.71
N HIS A 177 25.67 6.26 19.73
CA HIS A 177 26.61 6.59 20.81
C HIS A 177 25.93 6.71 22.18
N SER A 178 24.72 7.28 22.22
CA SER A 178 23.89 7.31 23.43
C SER A 178 23.53 5.89 23.91
N LEU A 179 23.12 5.02 22.98
CA LEU A 179 22.82 3.62 23.27
C LEU A 179 24.04 2.85 23.78
N ILE A 180 25.20 3.00 23.13
CA ILE A 180 26.46 2.36 23.57
C ILE A 180 26.85 2.85 24.96
N SER A 181 26.75 4.17 25.22
CA SER A 181 27.00 4.74 26.56
C SER A 181 26.06 4.14 27.61
N LEU A 182 24.77 3.99 27.27
CA LEU A 182 23.80 3.36 28.15
C LEU A 182 24.15 1.88 28.42
N MET A 183 24.57 1.14 27.40
CA MET A 183 25.01 -0.27 27.55
C MET A 183 26.26 -0.40 28.42
N MET A 184 27.13 0.60 28.45
CA MET A 184 28.29 0.64 29.35
C MET A 184 27.89 0.96 30.79
N GLU A 185 26.92 1.87 30.99
CA GLU A 185 26.41 2.25 32.32
C GLU A 185 25.49 1.17 32.92
N LYS A 186 24.67 0.54 32.08
CA LYS A 186 23.63 -0.44 32.43
C LYS A 186 23.70 -1.62 31.45
N PRO A 187 24.64 -2.54 31.63
CA PRO A 187 24.82 -3.66 30.71
C PRO A 187 23.63 -4.60 30.73
N ILE A 188 23.24 -5.07 29.54
CA ILE A 188 22.33 -6.21 29.35
C ILE A 188 23.11 -7.50 29.68
N SER A 189 22.39 -8.57 30.02
CA SER A 189 23.00 -9.89 30.26
C SER A 189 24.05 -10.25 29.19
N ASN A 190 25.25 -10.62 29.66
CA ASN A 190 26.38 -11.01 28.81
C ASN A 190 26.58 -12.54 28.77
N GLN A 191 25.59 -13.30 29.23
CA GLN A 191 25.64 -14.75 29.26
C GLN A 191 25.73 -15.32 27.84
N ARG A 192 26.41 -16.47 27.72
CA ARG A 192 26.50 -17.18 26.45
C ARG A 192 25.14 -17.78 26.12
N ILE A 193 24.64 -17.46 24.93
CA ILE A 193 23.34 -17.93 24.46
C ILE A 193 23.51 -19.35 23.88
N THR A 194 23.07 -20.34 24.64
CA THR A 194 23.21 -21.77 24.35
C THR A 194 21.93 -22.44 23.91
N THR A 195 20.77 -21.80 24.14
CA THR A 195 19.47 -22.25 23.65
C THR A 195 18.79 -21.19 22.78
N SER A 196 17.86 -21.61 21.90
CA SER A 196 17.07 -20.69 21.10
C SER A 196 16.14 -19.81 21.95
N VAL A 197 15.65 -20.36 23.08
CA VAL A 197 14.82 -19.65 24.05
C VAL A 197 15.60 -18.52 24.72
N GLU A 198 16.83 -18.79 25.18
CA GLU A 198 17.71 -17.75 25.73
C GLU A 198 17.96 -16.62 24.72
N ARG A 199 18.06 -16.94 23.43
CA ARG A 199 18.22 -15.94 22.37
C ARG A 199 16.98 -15.05 22.27
N GLU A 200 15.80 -15.66 22.24
CA GLU A 200 14.52 -14.96 22.14
C GLU A 200 14.28 -14.05 23.34
N GLU A 201 14.54 -14.54 24.55
CA GLU A 201 14.45 -13.75 25.78
C GLU A 201 15.39 -12.54 25.75
N TRP A 202 16.64 -12.74 25.31
CA TRP A 202 17.60 -11.66 25.16
C TRP A 202 17.15 -10.61 24.15
N GLU A 203 16.61 -11.03 23.00
CA GLU A 203 16.12 -10.12 21.96
C GLU A 203 14.88 -9.35 22.39
N ILE A 204 14.01 -9.95 23.19
CA ILE A 204 12.87 -9.28 23.83
C ILE A 204 13.35 -8.26 24.86
N GLU A 205 14.34 -8.61 25.69
CA GLU A 205 14.96 -7.67 26.63
C GLU A 205 15.57 -6.47 25.88
N PHE A 206 16.31 -6.75 24.81
CA PHE A 206 16.92 -5.72 23.96
C PHE A 206 15.88 -4.80 23.31
N ASN A 207 14.77 -5.34 22.79
CA ASN A 207 13.67 -4.54 22.26
C ASN A 207 13.21 -3.49 23.29
N ASN A 208 12.94 -3.92 24.52
CA ASN A 208 12.47 -3.04 25.60
C ASN A 208 13.54 -2.02 26.01
N TYR A 209 14.80 -2.45 26.00
CA TYR A 209 15.96 -1.63 26.36
C TYR A 209 16.14 -0.42 25.43
N ILE A 210 15.92 -0.59 24.11
CA ILE A 210 16.14 0.48 23.14
C ILE A 210 14.96 1.44 22.99
N VAL A 211 13.74 1.08 23.43
CA VAL A 211 12.53 1.92 23.28
C VAL A 211 12.76 3.37 23.70
N PRO A 212 13.38 3.68 24.86
CA PRO A 212 13.62 5.05 25.27
C PRO A 212 14.54 5.83 24.32
N GLN A 213 15.50 5.15 23.66
CA GLN A 213 16.44 5.77 22.73
C GLN A 213 15.76 6.10 21.39
N ILE A 214 14.85 5.23 20.93
CA ILE A 214 14.22 5.36 19.61
C ILE A 214 12.90 6.13 19.61
N ARG A 215 12.26 6.31 20.78
CA ARG A 215 10.98 7.05 20.90
C ARG A 215 11.04 8.43 20.25
N SER A 216 12.16 9.13 20.46
CA SER A 216 12.47 10.41 19.83
C SER A 216 13.99 10.49 19.60
N VAL A 217 14.43 10.14 18.39
CA VAL A 217 15.86 10.17 18.03
C VAL A 217 16.44 11.57 18.17
N THR A 218 15.66 12.60 17.83
CA THR A 218 16.06 14.01 17.99
C THR A 218 16.30 14.35 19.47
N GLU A 219 15.40 13.96 20.36
CA GLU A 219 15.56 14.18 21.81
C GLU A 219 16.77 13.42 22.35
N THR A 220 16.91 12.14 22.00
CA THR A 220 18.07 11.32 22.36
C THR A 220 19.38 11.96 21.92
N ALA A 221 19.46 12.38 20.66
CA ALA A 221 20.65 13.00 20.09
C ALA A 221 20.98 14.34 20.79
N THR A 222 19.97 15.19 21.04
CA THR A 222 20.16 16.46 21.75
C THR A 222 20.63 16.23 23.19
N ASN A 223 20.00 15.29 23.91
CA ASN A 223 20.40 14.94 25.28
C ASN A 223 21.85 14.42 25.33
N TYR A 224 22.25 13.61 24.35
CA TYR A 224 23.62 13.13 24.27
C TYR A 224 24.61 14.23 23.88
N ARG A 225 24.26 15.13 22.96
CA ARG A 225 25.06 16.33 22.64
C ARG A 225 25.27 17.22 23.87
N MET A 226 24.24 17.42 24.69
CA MET A 226 24.37 18.17 25.95
C MET A 226 25.38 17.51 26.88
N LYS A 227 25.30 16.19 27.08
CA LYS A 227 26.28 15.43 27.87
C LYS A 227 27.72 15.59 27.33
N LEU A 228 27.91 15.50 26.02
CA LEU A 228 29.22 15.70 25.38
C LEU A 228 29.75 17.12 25.61
N SER A 229 28.89 18.13 25.43
CA SER A 229 29.21 19.55 25.65
C SER A 229 29.60 19.84 27.10
N ASP A 230 28.91 19.22 28.07
CA ASP A 230 29.24 19.34 29.49
C ASP A 230 30.62 18.73 29.83
N VAL A 231 31.02 17.65 29.15
CA VAL A 231 32.34 17.05 29.31
C VAL A 231 33.42 17.90 28.63
N LEU A 232 33.14 18.43 27.45
CA LEU A 232 34.08 19.27 26.70
C LEU A 232 34.31 20.64 27.36
N SER A 233 33.25 21.27 27.89
CA SER A 233 33.34 22.57 28.56
C SER A 233 34.22 22.56 29.82
N LYS A 234 34.40 21.39 30.46
CA LYS A 234 35.36 21.19 31.57
C LYS A 234 36.82 21.23 31.11
N ASN A 235 37.09 20.96 29.83
CA ASN A 235 38.44 20.81 29.28
C ASN A 235 38.83 21.92 28.29
N GLN A 236 37.87 22.58 27.62
CA GLN A 236 38.07 23.70 26.69
C GLN A 236 36.84 24.64 26.68
N LYS A 237 37.04 25.94 26.41
CA LYS A 237 35.92 26.86 26.16
C LYS A 237 35.25 26.47 24.83
N GLY A 238 34.06 25.87 24.89
CA GLY A 238 33.26 25.53 23.71
C GLY A 238 32.93 26.77 22.87
N ASN A 239 32.84 26.60 21.55
CA ASN A 239 32.45 27.66 20.63
C ASN A 239 30.99 28.07 20.87
N LEU A 240 30.74 29.33 21.25
CA LEU A 240 29.41 29.84 21.57
C LEU A 240 28.41 29.61 20.43
N ILE A 241 28.84 29.84 19.19
CA ILE A 241 28.00 29.67 17.99
C ILE A 241 27.62 28.20 17.81
N GLU A 242 28.57 27.29 18.05
CA GLU A 242 28.33 25.86 17.95
C GLU A 242 27.36 25.37 19.04
N CYS A 243 27.49 25.88 20.27
CA CYS A 243 26.56 25.58 21.37
C CYS A 243 25.16 26.14 21.13
N GLU A 244 25.03 27.29 20.46
CA GLU A 244 23.73 27.85 20.06
C GLU A 244 23.09 27.04 18.94
N ILE A 245 23.84 26.70 17.89
CA ILE A 245 23.35 25.87 16.76
C ILE A 245 22.91 24.49 17.25
N ASN A 246 23.73 23.85 18.09
CA ASN A 246 23.44 22.52 18.62
C ASN A 246 22.46 22.54 19.81
N GLN A 247 22.01 23.72 20.23
CA GLN A 247 21.11 23.93 21.36
C GLN A 247 21.63 23.31 22.68
N THR A 248 22.95 23.30 22.88
CA THR A 248 23.61 22.82 24.10
C THR A 248 23.98 23.94 25.05
N LEU A 249 23.78 25.21 24.66
CA LEU A 249 24.05 26.36 25.51
C LEU A 249 23.05 26.43 26.68
N VAL A 250 23.56 26.41 27.91
CA VAL A 250 22.76 26.70 29.11
C VAL A 250 22.49 28.20 29.16
N MET A 251 21.30 28.60 28.69
CA MET A 251 20.88 30.00 28.67
C MET A 251 20.18 30.38 29.98
N ASP A 252 20.60 31.49 30.58
CA ASP A 252 19.95 32.06 31.76
C ASP A 252 18.57 32.67 31.42
N GLN A 253 17.81 33.04 32.46
CA GLN A 253 16.46 33.56 32.29
C GLN A 253 16.43 34.89 31.53
N ARG A 254 17.46 35.73 31.70
CA ARG A 254 17.55 37.04 31.04
C ARG A 254 17.78 36.88 29.54
N TYR A 255 18.74 36.05 29.14
CA TYR A 255 19.01 35.74 27.74
C TYR A 255 17.78 35.14 27.05
N ARG A 256 17.05 34.23 27.72
CA ARG A 256 15.82 33.65 27.18
C ARG A 256 14.73 34.69 26.97
N SER A 257 14.60 35.64 27.89
CA SER A 257 13.61 36.73 27.78
C SER A 257 13.99 37.72 26.68
N ASP A 258 15.26 38.07 26.57
CA ASP A 258 15.73 39.11 25.66
C ASP A 258 15.81 38.61 24.20
N ASN A 259 16.18 37.34 23.99
CA ASN A 259 16.47 36.79 22.64
C ASN A 259 15.47 35.74 22.14
N LEU A 260 14.58 35.25 23.01
CA LEU A 260 13.56 34.23 22.70
C LEU A 260 14.07 33.07 21.81
N PRO A 261 15.19 32.42 22.17
CA PRO A 261 15.89 31.45 21.32
C PRO A 261 15.02 30.24 20.95
N ASN A 262 13.99 29.93 21.75
CA ASN A 262 13.02 28.87 21.48
C ASN A 262 12.19 29.12 20.22
N LEU A 263 11.96 30.38 19.83
CA LEU A 263 11.24 30.73 18.59
C LEU A 263 12.05 30.38 17.34
N TRP A 264 13.39 30.40 17.47
CA TRP A 264 14.32 30.13 16.38
C TRP A 264 14.73 28.67 16.29
N ARG A 265 14.12 27.79 17.11
CA ARG A 265 14.37 26.35 17.05
C ARG A 265 13.84 25.78 15.75
N THR A 266 14.71 25.08 15.04
CA THR A 266 14.31 24.20 13.95
C THR A 266 13.49 23.05 14.50
N ILE A 267 12.21 23.03 14.14
CA ILE A 267 11.35 21.87 14.34
C ILE A 267 11.45 20.97 13.11
N GLY A 268 11.28 19.65 13.31
CA GLY A 268 11.19 18.71 12.20
C GLY A 268 9.99 19.04 11.30
N ILE A 269 10.12 18.74 9.99
CA ILE A 269 9.02 18.89 9.04
C ILE A 269 7.96 17.84 9.36
N VAL A 270 6.74 18.29 9.66
CA VAL A 270 5.58 17.41 9.79
C VAL A 270 5.24 16.87 8.41
N SER A 271 5.51 15.59 8.23
CA SER A 271 5.41 14.85 6.97
C SER A 271 4.85 13.45 7.23
N TYR A 272 4.40 12.79 6.16
CA TYR A 272 4.01 11.39 6.19
C TYR A 272 5.09 10.51 6.86
N ASP A 273 6.36 10.69 6.49
CA ASP A 273 7.48 9.93 7.05
C ASP A 273 7.71 10.21 8.54
N SER A 274 7.58 11.47 8.98
CA SER A 274 7.68 11.82 10.41
C SER A 274 6.55 11.21 11.24
N PHE A 275 5.35 11.11 10.67
CA PHE A 275 4.20 10.52 11.35
C PHE A 275 4.35 8.99 11.42
N ARG A 276 4.81 8.37 10.32
CA ARG A 276 5.16 6.94 10.28
C ARG A 276 6.23 6.61 11.31
N SER A 277 7.33 7.36 11.37
CA SER A 277 8.42 7.07 12.30
C SER A 277 7.97 7.22 13.76
N TYR A 278 7.20 8.26 14.06
CA TYR A 278 6.60 8.48 15.38
C TYR A 278 5.65 7.35 15.81
N TYR A 279 4.90 6.80 14.86
CA TYR A 279 4.05 5.64 15.10
C TYR A 279 4.89 4.37 15.33
N MET A 280 5.87 4.10 14.47
CA MET A 280 6.68 2.88 14.50
C MET A 280 7.65 2.84 15.70
N SER A 281 8.00 3.98 16.29
CA SER A 281 8.92 4.05 17.43
C SER A 281 8.34 3.51 18.75
N ASN A 282 7.04 3.22 18.81
CA ASN A 282 6.40 2.65 19.99
C ASN A 282 5.41 1.55 19.61
N THR A 283 5.73 0.33 20.03
CA THR A 283 4.92 -0.88 19.75
C THR A 283 3.53 -0.84 20.37
N ILE A 284 3.32 -0.09 21.45
CA ILE A 284 2.00 0.05 22.09
C ILE A 284 0.98 0.64 21.11
N ARG A 285 1.42 1.58 20.25
CA ARG A 285 0.55 2.24 19.27
C ARG A 285 0.02 1.28 18.21
N ASN A 286 0.70 0.16 17.97
CA ASN A 286 0.20 -0.86 17.05
C ASN A 286 -1.07 -1.52 17.58
N ASN A 287 -1.16 -1.69 18.90
CA ASN A 287 -2.34 -2.23 19.56
C ASN A 287 -3.47 -1.18 19.61
N ASP A 288 -3.11 0.07 19.86
CA ASP A 288 -4.09 1.16 19.97
C ASP A 288 -4.67 1.59 18.61
N TYR A 289 -3.86 1.53 17.55
CA TYR A 289 -4.23 1.98 16.20
C TYR A 289 -3.79 0.98 15.12
N PRO A 290 -4.35 -0.23 15.06
CA PRO A 290 -3.93 -1.28 14.14
C PRO A 290 -4.18 -0.95 12.66
N PHE A 291 -5.15 -0.08 12.36
CA PHE A 291 -5.34 0.40 10.99
C PHE A 291 -4.12 1.16 10.45
N LEU A 292 -3.47 1.95 11.30
CA LEU A 292 -2.31 2.75 10.88
C LEU A 292 -1.11 1.88 10.50
N SER A 293 -0.89 0.75 11.17
CA SER A 293 0.23 -0.14 10.81
C SER A 293 0.05 -0.72 9.41
N ILE A 294 -1.17 -1.09 9.03
CA ILE A 294 -1.51 -1.56 7.68
C ILE A 294 -1.39 -0.43 6.67
N TYR A 295 -1.94 0.74 6.99
CA TYR A 295 -1.87 1.91 6.11
C TYR A 295 -0.42 2.32 5.82
N PHE A 296 0.44 2.39 6.84
CA PHE A 296 1.85 2.73 6.64
C PHE A 296 2.57 1.70 5.77
N ARG A 297 2.25 0.43 5.96
CA ARG A 297 2.88 -0.68 5.22
C ARG A 297 2.52 -0.68 3.75
N TYR A 298 1.25 -0.41 3.42
CA TYR A 298 0.73 -0.53 2.06
C TYR A 298 0.45 0.83 1.40
N SER A 299 0.93 1.95 1.96
CA SER A 299 0.57 3.28 1.49
C SER A 299 0.85 3.50 0.00
N GLN A 300 2.02 3.08 -0.47
CA GLN A 300 2.41 3.19 -1.87
C GLN A 300 1.47 2.37 -2.77
N GLN A 301 1.10 1.16 -2.34
CA GLN A 301 0.17 0.29 -3.06
C GLN A 301 -1.27 0.84 -3.01
N LEU A 302 -1.68 1.44 -1.88
CA LEU A 302 -2.99 2.07 -1.73
C LEU A 302 -3.13 3.30 -2.62
N GLU A 303 -2.06 4.04 -2.85
CA GLU A 303 -2.07 5.15 -3.82
C GLU A 303 -2.37 4.67 -5.25
N LEU A 304 -2.12 3.40 -5.58
CA LEU A 304 -2.46 2.83 -6.88
C LEU A 304 -3.97 2.68 -7.09
N LEU A 305 -4.77 2.63 -6.01
CA LEU A 305 -6.24 2.46 -6.10
C LEU A 305 -6.91 3.60 -6.87
N LYS A 306 -6.31 4.80 -6.89
CA LYS A 306 -6.82 5.93 -7.70
C LYS A 306 -6.88 5.61 -9.20
N HIS A 307 -6.10 4.63 -9.67
CA HIS A 307 -6.07 4.20 -11.06
C HIS A 307 -7.10 3.12 -11.39
N LEU A 308 -7.74 2.51 -10.38
CA LEU A 308 -8.71 1.43 -10.58
C LEU A 308 -9.93 1.90 -11.37
N LEU A 309 -10.51 3.04 -11.00
CA LEU A 309 -11.68 3.60 -11.69
C LEU A 309 -11.38 3.93 -13.17
N PRO A 310 -10.31 4.67 -13.52
CA PRO A 310 -9.90 4.86 -14.91
C PRO A 310 -9.74 3.55 -15.69
N ILE A 311 -9.13 2.53 -15.07
CA ILE A 311 -8.91 1.24 -15.71
C ILE A 311 -10.24 0.56 -16.04
N VAL A 312 -11.09 0.40 -15.02
CA VAL A 312 -12.40 -0.26 -15.15
C VAL A 312 -13.32 0.50 -16.10
N LYS A 313 -13.34 1.83 -16.04
CA LYS A 313 -14.19 2.68 -16.87
C LYS A 313 -13.89 2.49 -18.35
N PHE A 314 -12.61 2.49 -18.74
CA PHE A 314 -12.25 2.35 -20.14
C PHE A 314 -12.49 0.94 -20.69
N VAL A 315 -12.24 -0.09 -19.87
CA VAL A 315 -12.62 -1.48 -20.20
C VAL A 315 -14.13 -1.60 -20.39
N HIS A 316 -14.93 -0.92 -19.57
CA HIS A 316 -16.38 -0.91 -19.74
C HIS A 316 -16.83 -0.21 -21.03
N ILE A 317 -16.18 0.90 -21.41
CA ILE A 317 -16.45 1.61 -22.68
C ILE A 317 -16.18 0.68 -23.87
N LEU A 318 -15.05 -0.01 -23.87
CA LEU A 318 -14.73 -0.94 -24.94
C LEU A 318 -15.70 -2.11 -24.99
N HIS A 319 -16.01 -2.73 -23.84
CA HIS A 319 -17.01 -3.80 -23.77
C HIS A 319 -18.39 -3.35 -24.25
N SER A 320 -18.86 -2.15 -23.91
CA SER A 320 -20.19 -1.68 -24.35
C SER A 320 -20.23 -1.35 -25.85
N LYS A 321 -19.15 -0.81 -26.40
CA LYS A 321 -19.07 -0.44 -27.82
C LYS A 321 -18.77 -1.63 -28.73
N LEU A 322 -17.97 -2.60 -28.26
CA LEU A 322 -17.43 -3.70 -29.06
C LEU A 322 -17.97 -5.07 -28.67
N GLY A 323 -18.52 -5.20 -27.46
CA GLY A 323 -19.17 -6.42 -26.99
C GLY A 323 -20.24 -6.85 -27.98
N TYR A 324 -20.14 -8.09 -28.47
CA TYR A 324 -21.01 -8.69 -29.49
C TYR A 324 -20.89 -8.15 -30.93
N LYS A 325 -20.09 -7.11 -31.19
CA LYS A 325 -19.96 -6.49 -32.53
C LYS A 325 -18.64 -6.80 -33.24
N LEU A 326 -17.61 -7.23 -32.51
CA LEU A 326 -16.28 -7.43 -33.05
C LEU A 326 -15.84 -8.89 -32.96
N VAL A 327 -15.40 -9.46 -34.09
CA VAL A 327 -14.83 -10.82 -34.15
C VAL A 327 -13.37 -10.76 -33.69
N ARG A 328 -12.92 -11.78 -32.96
CA ARG A 328 -11.57 -11.91 -32.36
C ARG A 328 -10.42 -11.47 -33.27
N GLN A 329 -10.38 -11.98 -34.50
CA GLN A 329 -9.34 -11.66 -35.49
C GLN A 329 -9.26 -10.17 -35.83
N LYS A 330 -10.36 -9.43 -35.67
CA LYS A 330 -10.43 -7.99 -35.89
C LYS A 330 -9.96 -7.19 -34.67
N ALA A 331 -10.08 -7.75 -33.46
CA ALA A 331 -9.57 -7.14 -32.22
C ALA A 331 -8.04 -7.24 -32.13
N GLU A 332 -7.47 -8.31 -32.70
CA GLU A 332 -6.02 -8.54 -32.76
C GLU A 332 -5.28 -7.54 -33.67
N VAL A 333 -6.00 -6.88 -34.58
CA VAL A 333 -5.42 -5.96 -35.56
C VAL A 333 -5.83 -4.50 -35.31
N MET A 334 -7.06 -4.25 -34.82
CA MET A 334 -7.53 -2.90 -34.55
C MET A 334 -6.77 -2.27 -33.38
N THR A 335 -6.20 -1.09 -33.56
CA THR A 335 -5.48 -0.36 -32.50
C THR A 335 -6.43 0.50 -31.66
N PHE A 336 -6.00 0.90 -30.45
CA PHE A 336 -6.76 1.86 -29.64
C PHE A 336 -6.97 3.20 -30.36
N ARG A 337 -6.02 3.65 -31.19
CA ARG A 337 -6.18 4.83 -32.04
C ARG A 337 -7.33 4.66 -33.03
N GLU A 338 -7.31 3.57 -33.80
CA GLU A 338 -8.33 3.29 -34.81
C GLU A 338 -9.72 3.12 -34.18
N PHE A 339 -9.80 2.51 -32.99
CA PHE A 339 -11.04 2.44 -32.21
C PHE A 339 -11.59 3.84 -31.91
N ILE A 340 -10.76 4.73 -31.34
CA ILE A 340 -11.18 6.09 -30.96
C ILE A 340 -11.62 6.88 -32.20
N GLU A 341 -10.87 6.81 -33.29
CA GLU A 341 -11.19 7.50 -34.54
C GLU A 341 -12.48 6.96 -35.17
N LYS A 342 -12.67 5.64 -35.17
CA LYS A 342 -13.86 5.01 -35.74
C LYS A 342 -15.14 5.31 -34.95
N GLU A 343 -15.09 5.21 -33.62
CA GLU A 343 -16.26 5.48 -32.77
C GLU A 343 -16.64 6.98 -32.72
N SER A 344 -15.74 7.87 -33.15
CA SER A 344 -15.97 9.32 -33.27
C SER A 344 -16.29 9.77 -34.71
N ASN A 345 -16.81 8.87 -35.54
CA ASN A 345 -17.14 9.13 -36.95
C ASN A 345 -15.94 9.65 -37.75
N GLY A 346 -14.79 8.97 -37.65
CA GLY A 346 -13.54 9.37 -38.29
C GLY A 346 -12.85 10.58 -37.64
N GLY A 347 -13.20 10.90 -36.39
CA GLY A 347 -12.70 12.08 -35.67
C GLY A 347 -13.48 13.38 -35.96
N GLU A 348 -14.56 13.32 -36.75
CA GLU A 348 -15.42 14.47 -37.03
C GLU A 348 -16.24 14.88 -35.80
N ASN A 349 -16.69 13.90 -34.99
CA ASN A 349 -17.30 14.19 -33.71
C ASN A 349 -16.22 14.48 -32.66
N ARG A 350 -15.84 15.77 -32.55
CA ARG A 350 -14.77 16.24 -31.67
C ARG A 350 -15.00 15.92 -30.20
N GLU A 351 -16.25 15.89 -29.76
CA GLU A 351 -16.61 15.64 -28.36
C GLU A 351 -16.41 14.17 -27.99
N ILE A 352 -16.99 13.25 -28.77
CA ILE A 352 -16.76 11.80 -28.62
C ILE A 352 -15.28 11.48 -28.75
N PHE A 353 -14.59 12.12 -29.70
CA PHE A 353 -13.15 11.92 -29.87
C PHE A 353 -12.36 12.36 -28.63
N ASN A 354 -12.59 13.57 -28.11
CA ASN A 354 -11.88 14.10 -26.94
C ASN A 354 -12.20 13.30 -25.67
N SER A 355 -13.44 12.89 -25.52
CA SER A 355 -13.92 12.01 -24.47
C SER A 355 -13.17 10.67 -24.44
N LEU A 356 -13.24 9.91 -25.54
CA LEU A 356 -12.61 8.59 -25.65
C LEU A 356 -11.09 8.71 -25.53
N LYS A 357 -10.50 9.77 -26.09
CA LYS A 357 -9.09 10.09 -25.93
C LYS A 357 -8.74 10.31 -24.46
N THR A 358 -9.52 11.09 -23.73
CA THR A 358 -9.29 11.36 -22.29
C THR A 358 -9.44 10.10 -21.46
N ALA A 359 -10.48 9.30 -21.71
CA ALA A 359 -10.70 8.03 -21.04
C ALA A 359 -9.52 7.06 -21.29
N PHE A 360 -9.03 6.98 -22.54
CA PHE A 360 -7.84 6.17 -22.87
C PHE A 360 -6.57 6.71 -22.22
N VAL A 361 -6.35 8.03 -22.17
CA VAL A 361 -5.18 8.62 -21.50
C VAL A 361 -5.16 8.24 -20.02
N ASN A 362 -6.31 8.34 -19.35
CA ASN A 362 -6.43 7.98 -17.93
C ASN A 362 -6.25 6.47 -17.71
N PHE A 363 -6.81 5.63 -18.59
CA PHE A 363 -6.57 4.19 -18.61
C PHE A 363 -5.09 3.86 -18.80
N LYS A 364 -4.44 4.44 -19.82
CA LYS A 364 -3.02 4.24 -20.12
C LYS A 364 -2.15 4.61 -18.93
N LEU A 365 -2.39 5.79 -18.34
CA LEU A 365 -1.67 6.23 -17.16
C LEU A 365 -1.86 5.24 -16.01
N GLY A 366 -3.10 4.86 -15.73
CA GLY A 366 -3.41 3.92 -14.67
C GLY A 366 -2.77 2.55 -14.87
N TRP A 367 -2.97 1.97 -16.06
CA TRP A 367 -2.42 0.67 -16.43
C TRP A 367 -0.90 0.65 -16.33
N ASN A 368 -0.19 1.61 -16.95
CA ASN A 368 1.27 1.64 -16.92
C ASN A 368 1.85 1.94 -15.54
N THR A 369 1.08 2.61 -14.67
CA THR A 369 1.49 2.84 -13.27
C THR A 369 1.30 1.59 -12.43
N VAL A 370 0.19 0.84 -12.61
CA VAL A 370 -0.15 -0.33 -11.79
C VAL A 370 0.60 -1.59 -12.25
N LEU A 371 0.74 -1.80 -13.56
CA LEU A 371 1.25 -3.03 -14.17
C LEU A 371 2.61 -3.50 -13.63
N PRO A 372 3.61 -2.63 -13.35
CA PRO A 372 4.88 -3.04 -12.75
C PRO A 372 4.72 -3.76 -11.42
N PHE A 373 3.73 -3.37 -10.61
CA PHE A 373 3.45 -3.96 -9.30
C PHE A 373 2.69 -5.29 -9.38
N VAL A 374 2.07 -5.62 -10.52
CA VAL A 374 1.35 -6.88 -10.72
C VAL A 374 2.33 -7.98 -11.11
N LYS A 375 2.87 -8.71 -10.12
CA LYS A 375 3.88 -9.76 -10.36
C LYS A 375 3.28 -11.15 -10.60
N ARG A 376 2.02 -11.36 -10.24
CA ARG A 376 1.37 -12.69 -10.30
C ARG A 376 -0.06 -12.60 -10.79
N TYR A 377 -0.51 -13.69 -11.38
CA TYR A 377 -1.93 -13.97 -11.60
C TYR A 377 -2.22 -15.39 -11.10
N GLN A 378 -3.10 -15.50 -10.10
CA GLN A 378 -3.34 -16.74 -9.38
C GLN A 378 -2.02 -17.32 -8.83
N CYS A 379 -1.71 -18.59 -9.13
CA CYS A 379 -0.49 -19.25 -8.67
C CYS A 379 0.74 -18.96 -9.56
N HIS A 380 0.57 -18.29 -10.70
CA HIS A 380 1.65 -18.11 -11.69
C HIS A 380 2.33 -16.75 -11.56
N GLU A 381 3.66 -16.77 -11.67
CA GLU A 381 4.45 -15.57 -11.87
C GLU A 381 4.23 -15.02 -13.27
N LEU A 382 4.04 -13.70 -13.33
CA LEU A 382 4.01 -12.98 -14.59
C LEU A 382 5.44 -12.67 -14.98
N PRO A 383 5.77 -12.72 -16.29
CA PRO A 383 7.11 -12.38 -16.74
C PRO A 383 7.53 -10.95 -16.33
N SER A 384 8.85 -10.76 -16.23
CA SER A 384 9.46 -9.48 -15.85
C SER A 384 9.23 -8.38 -16.88
N GLU A 385 9.26 -8.72 -18.18
CA GLU A 385 8.93 -7.81 -19.26
C GLU A 385 7.41 -7.69 -19.41
N LYS A 386 6.87 -6.48 -19.33
CA LYS A 386 5.42 -6.25 -19.45
C LYS A 386 5.15 -5.21 -20.54
N PRO A 387 4.08 -5.37 -21.34
CA PRO A 387 3.79 -4.46 -22.44
C PRO A 387 3.44 -3.07 -21.92
N TYR A 388 4.06 -2.04 -22.51
CA TYR A 388 3.75 -0.64 -22.21
C TYR A 388 2.53 -0.18 -23.00
N MET A 389 1.44 0.15 -22.30
CA MET A 389 0.17 0.55 -22.91
C MET A 389 0.32 1.81 -23.75
N SER A 390 -0.14 1.78 -25.00
CA SER A 390 -0.04 2.90 -25.94
C SER A 390 -1.10 2.84 -27.04
N TYR A 391 -1.31 3.95 -27.74
CA TYR A 391 -2.34 4.08 -28.79
C TYR A 391 -2.17 3.11 -29.97
N VAL A 392 -0.95 2.63 -30.20
CA VAL A 392 -0.60 1.74 -31.31
C VAL A 392 -0.77 0.27 -30.95
N LEU A 393 -1.04 -0.04 -29.68
CA LEU A 393 -1.33 -1.41 -29.29
C LEU A 393 -2.72 -1.81 -29.79
N PRO A 394 -2.87 -3.06 -30.26
CA PRO A 394 -4.15 -3.67 -30.53
C PRO A 394 -5.12 -3.64 -29.34
N ILE A 395 -6.41 -3.53 -29.62
CA ILE A 395 -7.46 -3.58 -28.60
C ILE A 395 -7.58 -4.97 -27.97
N VAL A 396 -7.05 -6.05 -28.57
CA VAL A 396 -6.99 -7.38 -27.93
C VAL A 396 -6.19 -7.39 -26.63
N PHE A 397 -5.32 -6.40 -26.42
CA PHE A 397 -4.63 -6.22 -25.13
C PHE A 397 -5.59 -5.83 -23.98
N GLU A 398 -6.88 -5.62 -24.29
CA GLU A 398 -7.99 -5.52 -23.35
C GLU A 398 -8.69 -6.88 -23.07
N VAL A 399 -8.80 -7.76 -24.09
CA VAL A 399 -9.49 -9.05 -24.02
C VAL A 399 -8.45 -10.18 -24.05
N ILE A 400 -7.93 -10.53 -22.88
CA ILE A 400 -6.91 -11.56 -22.73
C ILE A 400 -7.57 -12.88 -22.30
N GLU A 401 -7.48 -13.91 -23.16
CA GLU A 401 -8.03 -15.25 -22.96
C GLU A 401 -6.97 -16.24 -22.45
N ILE A 402 -7.31 -17.11 -21.49
CA ILE A 402 -6.41 -18.13 -20.93
C ILE A 402 -6.63 -19.48 -21.63
N PRO A 403 -5.57 -20.19 -22.07
CA PRO A 403 -5.71 -21.54 -22.63
C PRO A 403 -6.24 -22.53 -21.58
N PRO A 404 -7.26 -23.35 -21.90
CA PRO A 404 -7.79 -24.33 -20.99
C PRO A 404 -6.82 -25.52 -20.89
N ARG A 405 -5.87 -25.51 -19.94
CA ARG A 405 -5.18 -26.72 -19.41
C ARG A 405 -4.16 -26.56 -18.27
N THR A 406 -3.96 -25.39 -17.67
CA THR A 406 -3.01 -25.23 -16.55
C THR A 406 -3.72 -25.07 -15.20
N CYS A 407 -4.18 -26.20 -14.63
CA CYS A 407 -4.22 -26.58 -13.20
C CYS A 407 -5.35 -27.61 -12.94
N GLU A 408 -5.06 -28.75 -12.31
CA GLU A 408 -6.02 -29.83 -11.99
C GLU A 408 -7.11 -29.44 -10.97
N SER A 409 -7.05 -28.26 -10.35
CA SER A 409 -8.05 -27.77 -9.39
C SER A 409 -9.31 -27.18 -10.02
N LEU A 410 -9.44 -27.21 -11.36
CA LEU A 410 -10.56 -26.62 -12.10
C LEU A 410 -11.62 -27.60 -12.63
N LYS A 411 -11.65 -28.84 -12.11
CA LYS A 411 -12.71 -29.82 -12.46
C LYS A 411 -14.14 -29.37 -12.15
N PHE A 412 -14.34 -28.30 -11.36
CA PHE A 412 -15.69 -27.81 -11.03
C PHE A 412 -16.17 -26.65 -11.94
N LEU A 413 -15.31 -26.08 -12.78
CA LEU A 413 -15.73 -25.09 -13.79
C LEU A 413 -16.15 -25.74 -15.12
N ASP A 414 -16.06 -27.06 -15.23
CA ASP A 414 -16.39 -27.84 -16.44
C ASP A 414 -17.89 -28.19 -16.57
N ALA A 415 -18.75 -27.58 -15.76
CA ALA A 415 -20.20 -27.72 -15.91
C ALA A 415 -20.80 -26.47 -16.57
N SER A 416 -20.79 -26.49 -17.93
CA SER A 416 -21.79 -25.93 -18.86
C SER A 416 -22.26 -24.48 -18.61
N THR A 417 -21.98 -23.49 -19.47
CA THR A 417 -22.42 -23.42 -20.88
C THR A 417 -21.70 -22.23 -21.55
N PHE A 418 -21.06 -22.45 -22.70
CA PHE A 418 -21.29 -21.73 -23.96
C PHE A 418 -20.46 -22.45 -25.04
N ASP A 419 -21.16 -23.17 -25.90
CA ASP A 419 -20.62 -23.92 -27.03
C ASP A 419 -20.39 -22.96 -28.22
N PHE A 420 -19.15 -22.87 -28.71
CA PHE A 420 -18.89 -22.41 -30.07
C PHE A 420 -18.09 -23.49 -30.80
N GLY A 421 -18.83 -24.17 -31.68
CA GLY A 421 -18.41 -25.10 -32.72
C GLY A 421 -16.92 -25.07 -33.10
N SER A 422 -16.35 -26.27 -33.05
CA SER A 422 -15.00 -26.63 -33.46
C SER A 422 -14.56 -26.08 -34.82
N SER A 423 -13.31 -25.64 -34.91
CA SER A 423 -12.42 -26.15 -35.95
C SER A 423 -11.00 -26.30 -35.42
N LYS A 424 -10.44 -27.49 -35.62
CA LYS A 424 -9.07 -27.88 -35.28
C LYS A 424 -8.12 -27.34 -36.36
N THR A 425 -7.18 -26.49 -35.98
CA THR A 425 -5.84 -26.46 -36.59
C THR A 425 -4.86 -25.86 -35.59
N LYS A 426 -3.85 -26.67 -35.21
CA LYS A 426 -2.68 -26.25 -34.43
C LYS A 426 -1.83 -25.30 -35.27
N SER A 427 -1.37 -24.20 -34.68
CA SER A 427 -0.13 -23.53 -35.10
C SER A 427 0.74 -23.24 -33.88
N GLU A 428 2.02 -23.52 -34.01
CA GLU A 428 3.07 -23.39 -33.01
C GLU A 428 3.59 -21.94 -32.91
N THR A 429 3.77 -21.44 -31.68
CA THR A 429 4.59 -20.30 -31.18
C THR A 429 4.15 -18.85 -31.45
N PRO A 430 4.57 -17.82 -30.66
CA PRO A 430 5.39 -17.83 -29.42
C PRO A 430 4.76 -17.09 -28.20
N ASN A 431 5.24 -17.45 -27.00
CA ASN A 431 5.29 -16.67 -25.74
C ASN A 431 4.31 -15.48 -25.59
N GLY A 432 3.10 -15.77 -25.11
CA GLY A 432 2.12 -14.75 -24.70
C GLY A 432 2.14 -14.51 -23.19
N TYR A 433 2.13 -13.23 -22.79
CA TYR A 433 2.07 -12.76 -21.41
C TYR A 433 0.58 -12.65 -20.98
N CYS A 434 0.20 -13.19 -19.82
CA CYS A 434 -1.21 -13.54 -19.52
C CYS A 434 -1.75 -12.92 -18.22
N LEU A 435 -2.78 -12.08 -18.29
CA LEU A 435 -3.62 -11.66 -17.15
C LEU A 435 -5.08 -11.66 -17.62
N GLN A 436 -5.91 -12.55 -17.08
CA GLN A 436 -7.31 -12.68 -17.52
C GLN A 436 -8.08 -11.38 -17.29
N SER A 437 -8.84 -10.96 -18.31
CA SER A 437 -10.00 -10.10 -18.12
C SER A 437 -10.90 -10.73 -17.05
N MET A 438 -10.95 -10.12 -15.87
CA MET A 438 -11.78 -10.60 -14.79
C MET A 438 -13.24 -10.61 -15.26
N CYS A 439 -13.92 -11.75 -15.17
CA CYS A 439 -15.38 -11.77 -15.16
C CYS A 439 -15.83 -11.01 -13.88
N LEU A 440 -15.90 -9.68 -13.96
CA LEU A 440 -16.24 -8.78 -12.85
C LEU A 440 -17.59 -9.16 -12.20
N ASP A 441 -18.44 -9.85 -12.96
CA ASP A 441 -19.78 -10.29 -12.54
C ASP A 441 -19.79 -11.41 -11.50
N ARG A 442 -18.71 -12.21 -11.42
CA ARG A 442 -18.65 -13.42 -10.57
C ARG A 442 -17.65 -13.31 -9.42
N VAL A 443 -16.78 -12.30 -9.43
CA VAL A 443 -15.75 -12.14 -8.39
C VAL A 443 -16.29 -11.24 -7.28
N SER A 444 -16.42 -11.79 -6.07
CA SER A 444 -16.74 -11.02 -4.86
C SER A 444 -15.62 -10.01 -4.59
N ILE A 445 -15.98 -8.78 -4.21
CA ILE A 445 -15.03 -7.75 -3.75
C ILE A 445 -14.27 -8.29 -2.54
N LYS A 446 -14.96 -9.00 -1.63
CA LYS A 446 -14.33 -9.63 -0.45
C LYS A 446 -13.25 -10.62 -0.85
N ASP A 447 -13.54 -11.51 -1.80
CA ASP A 447 -12.58 -12.51 -2.28
C ASP A 447 -11.43 -11.89 -3.07
N TYR A 448 -11.71 -10.85 -3.87
CA TYR A 448 -10.69 -10.09 -4.57
C TYR A 448 -9.74 -9.42 -3.58
N VAL A 449 -10.29 -8.68 -2.62
CA VAL A 449 -9.56 -7.96 -1.58
C VAL A 449 -8.73 -8.93 -0.73
N ALA A 450 -9.28 -10.08 -0.34
CA ALA A 450 -8.56 -11.13 0.39
C ALA A 450 -7.43 -11.80 -0.41
N ARG A 451 -7.49 -11.78 -1.75
CA ARG A 451 -6.45 -12.32 -2.65
C ARG A 451 -5.27 -11.37 -2.84
N TRP A 452 -5.50 -10.05 -2.78
CA TRP A 452 -4.46 -9.04 -3.00
C TRP A 452 -3.90 -8.46 -1.70
N MET A 453 -4.65 -8.53 -0.60
CA MET A 453 -4.20 -8.07 0.71
C MET A 453 -4.67 -9.06 1.79
N LYS A 454 -3.76 -9.49 2.68
CA LYS A 454 -4.12 -10.24 3.90
C LYS A 454 -4.78 -9.28 4.90
N LEU A 455 -6.06 -9.02 4.72
CA LEU A 455 -6.87 -8.03 5.45
C LEU A 455 -7.63 -8.60 6.64
N SER A 456 -7.04 -9.55 7.36
CA SER A 456 -7.63 -10.11 8.58
C SER A 456 -8.05 -9.03 9.58
N SER A 457 -7.33 -7.91 9.60
CA SER A 457 -7.59 -6.72 10.41
C SER A 457 -8.77 -5.85 9.95
N LEU A 458 -8.99 -5.64 8.64
CA LEU A 458 -10.18 -4.93 8.15
C LEU A 458 -11.45 -5.76 8.33
N SER A 459 -11.35 -7.09 8.20
CA SER A 459 -12.47 -7.99 8.50
C SER A 459 -12.82 -8.09 9.98
N ALA A 460 -11.88 -7.74 10.87
CA ALA A 460 -12.08 -7.69 12.32
C ALA A 460 -12.77 -6.38 12.76
N HIS A 461 -12.64 -5.30 11.99
CA HIS A 461 -13.33 -4.05 12.26
C HIS A 461 -14.82 -4.16 11.89
N GLU A 462 -15.70 -3.95 12.87
CA GLU A 462 -17.13 -4.26 12.74
C GLU A 462 -17.80 -3.53 11.56
N GLU A 463 -17.46 -2.27 11.32
CA GLU A 463 -18.05 -1.47 10.23
C GLU A 463 -17.57 -1.91 8.83
N PHE A 464 -16.29 -2.24 8.67
CA PHE A 464 -15.74 -2.73 7.40
C PHE A 464 -16.20 -4.17 7.12
N SER A 465 -16.29 -4.99 8.17
CA SER A 465 -16.85 -6.34 8.10
C SER A 465 -18.30 -6.33 7.62
N LYS A 466 -19.12 -5.39 8.12
CA LYS A 466 -20.51 -5.19 7.65
C LYS A 466 -20.55 -4.92 6.15
N ILE A 467 -19.70 -4.04 5.62
CA ILE A 467 -19.65 -3.70 4.18
C ILE A 467 -19.12 -4.88 3.34
N LEU A 468 -18.05 -5.54 3.79
CA LEU A 468 -17.44 -6.67 3.08
C LEU A 468 -18.32 -7.93 3.10
N ASN A 469 -19.23 -8.07 4.07
CA ASN A 469 -20.17 -9.19 4.15
C ASN A 469 -21.44 -8.98 3.30
N ILE A 470 -21.63 -7.80 2.72
CA ILE A 470 -22.59 -7.62 1.62
C ILE A 470 -22.02 -8.38 0.42
N ASP A 471 -22.83 -9.16 -0.32
CA ASP A 471 -22.41 -9.88 -1.55
C ASP A 471 -22.11 -8.90 -2.71
N LEU A 472 -21.20 -7.95 -2.46
CA LEU A 472 -20.70 -7.01 -3.44
C LEU A 472 -19.71 -7.73 -4.34
N ARG A 473 -19.96 -7.64 -5.64
CA ARG A 473 -19.09 -8.19 -6.69
C ARG A 473 -18.37 -7.06 -7.37
N LEU A 474 -17.28 -7.34 -8.08
CA LEU A 474 -16.51 -6.32 -8.78
C LEU A 474 -17.35 -5.53 -9.80
N LYS A 475 -18.42 -6.12 -10.37
CA LYS A 475 -19.40 -5.39 -11.19
C LYS A 475 -20.11 -4.24 -10.45
N HIS A 476 -20.22 -4.31 -9.12
CA HIS A 476 -20.79 -3.27 -8.29
C HIS A 476 -19.78 -2.19 -7.91
N LEU A 477 -18.50 -2.33 -8.28
CA LEU A 477 -17.44 -1.42 -7.84
C LEU A 477 -17.67 0.03 -8.28
N VAL A 478 -18.14 0.23 -9.52
CA VAL A 478 -18.46 1.57 -10.03
C VAL A 478 -19.62 2.18 -9.24
N ALA A 479 -20.71 1.42 -9.05
CA ALA A 479 -21.85 1.86 -8.26
C ALA A 479 -21.49 2.11 -6.78
N LEU A 480 -20.59 1.31 -6.21
CA LEU A 480 -20.11 1.47 -4.85
C LEU A 480 -19.24 2.73 -4.72
N TYR A 481 -18.38 3.00 -5.71
CA TYR A 481 -17.60 4.22 -5.76
C TYR A 481 -18.51 5.43 -5.86
N GLU A 482 -19.50 5.41 -6.75
CA GLU A 482 -20.52 6.45 -6.89
C GLU A 482 -21.29 6.67 -5.58
N PHE A 483 -21.69 5.60 -4.89
CA PHE A 483 -22.34 5.70 -3.59
C PHE A 483 -21.44 6.36 -2.54
N PHE A 484 -20.18 5.96 -2.40
CA PHE A 484 -19.25 6.60 -1.47
C PHE A 484 -18.94 8.04 -1.86
N GLU A 485 -18.79 8.30 -3.15
CA GLU A 485 -18.64 9.64 -3.71
C GLU A 485 -19.81 10.51 -3.25
N GLU A 486 -21.05 10.06 -3.43
CA GLU A 486 -22.25 10.79 -3.03
C GLU A 486 -22.28 11.16 -1.54
N GLN A 487 -21.81 10.27 -0.66
CA GLN A 487 -21.70 10.53 0.78
C GLN A 487 -20.64 11.60 1.08
N VAL A 488 -19.47 11.52 0.44
CA VAL A 488 -18.37 12.49 0.65
C VAL A 488 -18.69 13.85 0.03
N ILE A 489 -19.39 13.86 -1.11
CA ILE A 489 -19.76 15.08 -1.84
C ILE A 489 -20.55 16.03 -0.92
N ASN A 490 -21.47 15.51 -0.09
CA ASN A 490 -22.28 16.31 0.84
C ASN A 490 -21.45 17.20 1.79
N ILE A 491 -20.25 16.73 2.16
CA ILE A 491 -19.33 17.45 3.04
C ILE A 491 -18.55 18.49 2.22
N LYS A 492 -18.06 18.11 1.03
CA LYS A 492 -17.11 18.93 0.27
C LYS A 492 -17.74 20.08 -0.52
N ILE A 493 -18.97 19.94 -1.02
CA ILE A 493 -19.60 20.97 -1.89
C ILE A 493 -19.81 22.31 -1.20
N LYS A 494 -19.86 22.34 0.14
CA LYS A 494 -19.98 23.57 0.93
C LYS A 494 -18.74 24.48 0.80
N TYR A 495 -17.59 23.90 0.46
CA TYR A 495 -16.29 24.57 0.42
C TYR A 495 -15.84 24.94 -0.99
N ILE A 496 -16.71 24.82 -2.01
CA ILE A 496 -16.35 25.29 -3.35
C ILE A 496 -16.15 26.81 -3.33
N ASN A 497 -15.26 27.30 -4.19
CA ASN A 497 -14.90 28.70 -4.27
C ASN A 497 -16.14 29.58 -4.56
N GLU A 498 -16.20 30.76 -3.92
CA GLU A 498 -17.29 31.74 -4.04
C GLU A 498 -17.58 32.16 -5.49
N LYS A 499 -16.58 32.07 -6.37
CA LYS A 499 -16.71 32.36 -7.80
C LYS A 499 -17.72 31.46 -8.53
N TYR A 500 -18.04 30.28 -7.97
CA TYR A 500 -19.07 29.36 -8.45
C TYR A 500 -20.41 29.47 -7.71
N LYS A 501 -20.59 30.55 -6.94
CA LYS A 501 -21.80 30.84 -6.17
C LYS A 501 -22.43 32.16 -6.61
N ALA A 502 -22.52 32.39 -7.92
CA ALA A 502 -23.29 33.50 -8.47
C ALA A 502 -24.79 33.22 -8.37
N PRO A 503 -25.62 34.17 -7.91
CA PRO A 503 -27.05 33.96 -7.73
C PRO A 503 -27.77 33.69 -9.06
N LEU A 504 -28.83 32.89 -9.01
CA LEU A 504 -29.69 32.63 -10.17
C LEU A 504 -30.54 33.85 -10.51
N SER A 505 -30.62 34.20 -11.80
CA SER A 505 -31.62 35.14 -12.30
C SER A 505 -33.03 34.53 -12.28
N ALA A 506 -34.06 35.37 -12.43
CA ALA A 506 -35.44 34.90 -12.54
C ALA A 506 -35.61 33.95 -13.75
N ASP A 507 -34.99 34.27 -14.89
CA ASP A 507 -35.07 33.46 -16.11
C ASP A 507 -34.38 32.10 -15.95
N MET A 508 -33.27 32.04 -15.20
CA MET A 508 -32.59 30.78 -14.89
C MET A 508 -33.45 29.87 -14.01
N LYS A 509 -34.13 30.43 -13.00
CA LYS A 509 -35.06 29.65 -12.16
C LYS A 509 -36.23 29.10 -12.96
N ILE A 510 -36.82 29.92 -13.84
CA ILE A 510 -37.90 29.50 -14.74
C ILE A 510 -37.41 28.38 -15.67
N ALA A 511 -36.18 28.48 -16.19
CA ALA A 511 -35.60 27.44 -17.04
C ALA A 511 -35.45 26.10 -16.29
N ILE A 512 -34.97 26.12 -15.04
CA ILE A 512 -34.89 24.93 -14.19
C ILE A 512 -36.29 24.32 -13.98
N LEU A 513 -37.28 25.12 -13.56
CA LEU A 513 -38.65 24.66 -13.32
C LEU A 513 -39.34 24.05 -14.55
N ARG A 514 -38.96 24.47 -15.76
CA ARG A 514 -39.48 23.89 -17.01
C ARG A 514 -38.79 22.60 -17.42
N SER A 515 -37.57 22.38 -16.93
CA SER A 515 -36.70 21.28 -17.35
C SER A 515 -36.76 20.09 -16.39
N VAL A 516 -37.11 20.36 -15.13
CA VAL A 516 -37.00 19.43 -14.01
C VAL A 516 -38.38 19.08 -13.45
N ASP A 517 -38.63 17.78 -13.25
CA ASP A 517 -39.84 17.24 -12.62
C ASP A 517 -39.65 17.16 -11.10
N PHE A 518 -40.35 18.05 -10.40
CA PHE A 518 -40.38 18.14 -8.94
C PHE A 518 -41.59 17.44 -8.30
N GLU A 519 -42.64 17.13 -9.07
CA GLU A 519 -43.92 16.69 -8.48
C GLU A 519 -44.14 15.17 -8.52
N GLN A 520 -43.30 14.39 -9.23
CA GLN A 520 -43.48 12.94 -9.44
C GLN A 520 -44.90 12.53 -9.87
N GLN A 521 -45.70 13.48 -10.38
CA GLN A 521 -47.07 13.26 -10.82
C GLN A 521 -47.07 13.17 -12.33
N ALA A 522 -47.74 12.12 -12.83
CA ALA A 522 -47.88 11.72 -14.22
C ALA A 522 -48.46 12.82 -15.12
N THR A 523 -47.69 13.87 -15.38
CA THR A 523 -47.90 14.77 -16.49
C THR A 523 -47.10 14.22 -17.67
N THR A 524 -47.78 14.09 -18.79
CA THR A 524 -47.35 13.49 -20.05
C THR A 524 -46.26 14.32 -20.78
N GLY A 525 -45.33 14.92 -20.04
CA GLY A 525 -44.17 15.65 -20.55
C GLY A 525 -42.87 14.89 -20.29
N ARG A 526 -41.97 14.88 -21.27
CA ARG A 526 -40.56 14.49 -21.05
C ARG A 526 -39.94 15.56 -20.14
N MET A 527 -39.64 15.24 -18.89
CA MET A 527 -38.96 16.12 -17.91
C MET A 527 -37.86 15.34 -17.19
N ILE A 528 -36.82 16.04 -16.72
CA ILE A 528 -35.68 15.43 -16.02
C ILE A 528 -36.05 15.25 -14.54
N PRO A 529 -35.92 14.06 -13.92
CA PRO A 529 -36.20 13.89 -12.50
C PRO A 529 -35.34 14.81 -11.61
N ALA A 530 -35.96 15.48 -10.63
CA ALA A 530 -35.27 16.44 -9.76
C ALA A 530 -34.06 15.83 -9.01
N ASP A 531 -34.19 14.61 -8.49
CA ASP A 531 -33.08 13.92 -7.81
C ASP A 531 -31.90 13.67 -8.75
N ALA A 532 -32.18 13.30 -10.01
CA ALA A 532 -31.14 13.05 -11.01
C ALA A 532 -30.45 14.36 -11.43
N PHE A 533 -31.22 15.44 -11.60
CA PHE A 533 -30.70 16.76 -11.91
C PHE A 533 -29.79 17.29 -10.79
N ALA A 534 -30.27 17.24 -9.54
CA ALA A 534 -29.50 17.64 -8.37
C ALA A 534 -28.21 16.83 -8.24
N LEU A 535 -28.28 15.50 -8.41
CA LEU A 535 -27.13 14.61 -8.34
C LEU A 535 -26.07 14.92 -9.41
N ALA A 536 -26.47 15.20 -10.64
CA ALA A 536 -25.54 15.53 -11.72
C ALA A 536 -24.77 16.83 -11.44
N LEU A 537 -25.46 17.87 -10.96
CA LEU A 537 -24.81 19.12 -10.52
C LEU A 537 -23.84 18.86 -9.36
N LYS A 538 -24.25 18.03 -8.40
CA LYS A 538 -23.47 17.65 -7.22
C LYS A 538 -22.16 16.95 -7.61
N ARG A 539 -22.23 15.97 -8.52
CA ARG A 539 -21.08 15.23 -9.07
C ARG A 539 -20.15 16.18 -9.84
N PHE A 540 -20.70 17.11 -10.62
CA PHE A 540 -19.88 18.08 -11.35
C PHE A 540 -19.09 19.00 -10.42
N MET A 541 -19.74 19.58 -9.41
CA MET A 541 -19.07 20.43 -8.41
C MET A 541 -17.90 19.71 -7.74
N PHE A 542 -18.11 18.46 -7.33
CA PHE A 542 -17.06 17.69 -6.65
C PHE A 542 -15.91 17.31 -7.57
N ARG A 543 -16.21 16.79 -8.77
CA ARG A 543 -15.20 16.25 -9.68
C ARG A 543 -14.37 17.34 -10.36
N PHE A 544 -14.97 18.49 -10.67
CA PHE A 544 -14.33 19.51 -11.51
C PHE A 544 -14.02 20.83 -10.81
N LEU A 545 -14.81 21.22 -9.79
CA LEU A 545 -14.67 22.55 -9.18
C LEU A 545 -13.83 22.56 -7.90
N THR A 546 -13.65 21.42 -7.24
CA THR A 546 -12.79 21.30 -6.04
C THR A 546 -11.33 21.68 -6.31
N LEU A 547 -10.86 21.57 -7.56
CA LEU A 547 -9.50 21.93 -7.99
C LEU A 547 -9.45 23.26 -8.76
N GLU A 548 -10.57 23.98 -8.86
CA GLU A 548 -10.69 25.30 -9.50
C GLU A 548 -10.28 25.41 -10.98
N ASN A 549 -10.36 24.32 -11.74
CA ASN A 549 -9.84 24.27 -13.11
C ASN A 549 -10.78 24.83 -14.19
N GLN A 550 -12.03 25.16 -13.88
CA GLN A 550 -13.05 25.54 -14.87
C GLN A 550 -13.33 27.05 -14.89
N LYS A 551 -13.71 27.58 -16.05
CA LYS A 551 -14.05 29.00 -16.20
C LYS A 551 -15.50 29.23 -15.78
N GLU A 552 -15.72 30.27 -14.99
CA GLU A 552 -17.03 30.63 -14.43
C GLU A 552 -18.09 30.97 -15.48
N ILE A 553 -17.66 31.58 -16.59
CA ILE A 553 -18.54 32.07 -17.66
C ILE A 553 -18.96 30.98 -18.65
N GLU A 554 -18.49 29.75 -18.50
CA GLU A 554 -18.84 28.67 -19.42
C GLU A 554 -20.25 28.14 -19.12
N PRO A 555 -21.06 27.83 -20.16
CA PRO A 555 -22.36 27.20 -19.98
C PRO A 555 -22.25 25.80 -19.37
N LEU A 556 -23.14 25.47 -18.44
CA LEU A 556 -23.17 24.16 -17.78
C LEU A 556 -23.58 23.02 -18.71
N TYR A 557 -24.43 23.29 -19.71
CA TYR A 557 -24.91 22.24 -20.63
C TYR A 557 -23.75 21.54 -21.35
N ILE A 558 -22.65 22.26 -21.66
CA ILE A 558 -21.44 21.71 -22.30
C ILE A 558 -20.89 20.52 -21.51
N TYR A 559 -20.97 20.58 -20.19
CA TYR A 559 -20.46 19.54 -19.30
C TYR A 559 -21.52 18.51 -18.95
N LEU A 560 -22.75 18.96 -18.72
CA LEU A 560 -23.81 18.10 -18.25
C LEU A 560 -24.40 17.25 -19.39
N GLN A 561 -24.27 17.64 -20.65
CA GLN A 561 -24.67 16.82 -21.80
C GLN A 561 -23.55 15.87 -22.27
N ASP A 562 -22.31 16.03 -21.81
CA ASP A 562 -21.22 15.09 -22.15
C ASP A 562 -21.39 13.77 -21.37
N SER A 563 -21.99 12.78 -22.04
CA SER A 563 -22.26 11.45 -21.48
C SER A 563 -21.02 10.73 -20.98
N SER A 564 -19.83 11.11 -21.44
CA SER A 564 -18.59 10.50 -20.99
C SER A 564 -18.09 10.97 -19.64
N LEU A 565 -18.62 12.08 -19.13
CA LEU A 565 -18.29 12.56 -17.79
C LEU A 565 -19.02 11.75 -16.70
N ASN A 566 -19.97 10.88 -17.10
CA ASN A 566 -20.76 10.01 -16.21
C ASN A 566 -21.33 10.79 -15.00
N LEU A 567 -21.91 11.95 -15.28
CA LEU A 567 -22.51 12.81 -14.25
C LEU A 567 -23.93 12.39 -13.90
N TRP A 568 -24.65 11.83 -14.86
CA TRP A 568 -26.03 11.38 -14.69
C TRP A 568 -26.12 9.91 -14.28
N PRO A 569 -27.18 9.52 -13.56
CA PRO A 569 -27.52 8.11 -13.40
C PRO A 569 -27.72 7.44 -14.76
N SER A 570 -27.28 6.18 -14.90
CA SER A 570 -27.44 5.41 -16.14
C SER A 570 -28.89 5.15 -16.56
N THR A 571 -29.86 5.47 -15.69
CA THR A 571 -31.29 5.37 -15.94
C THR A 571 -31.86 6.56 -16.71
N ILE A 572 -31.11 7.66 -16.83
CA ILE A 572 -31.55 8.87 -17.55
C ILE A 572 -31.05 8.80 -19.00
N PRO A 573 -31.94 8.82 -20.01
CA PRO A 573 -31.52 8.81 -21.41
C PRO A 573 -30.77 10.08 -21.80
N GLU A 574 -29.69 9.94 -22.58
CA GLU A 574 -28.90 11.08 -23.10
C GLU A 574 -29.77 12.06 -23.90
N GLU A 575 -30.65 11.52 -24.77
CA GLU A 575 -31.60 12.33 -25.56
C GLU A 575 -32.48 13.25 -24.70
N LEU A 576 -32.83 12.81 -23.49
CA LEU A 576 -33.66 13.58 -22.57
C LEU A 576 -32.89 14.76 -21.99
N ILE A 577 -31.59 14.59 -21.72
CA ILE A 577 -30.70 15.62 -21.18
C ILE A 577 -30.37 16.64 -22.27
N ASP A 578 -30.13 16.17 -23.49
CA ASP A 578 -29.85 17.02 -24.65
C ASP A 578 -31.03 17.93 -25.00
N GLU A 579 -32.25 17.40 -24.91
CA GLU A 579 -33.48 18.14 -25.24
C GLU A 579 -33.88 19.16 -24.17
N LEU A 580 -33.60 18.87 -22.89
CA LEU A 580 -34.25 19.57 -21.78
C LEU A 580 -33.29 20.32 -20.85
N PHE A 581 -31.98 20.11 -20.89
CA PHE A 581 -31.09 20.79 -19.93
C PHE A 581 -31.08 22.32 -20.17
N PRO A 582 -31.20 23.16 -19.11
CA PRO A 582 -31.22 24.61 -19.27
C PRO A 582 -29.94 25.20 -19.91
N GLU A 583 -30.07 25.82 -21.08
CA GLU A 583 -28.93 26.41 -21.81
C GLU A 583 -28.35 27.66 -21.15
N ASN A 584 -29.16 28.38 -20.36
CA ASN A 584 -28.79 29.67 -19.77
C ASN A 584 -28.05 29.56 -18.43
N LEU A 585 -27.80 28.34 -17.93
CA LEU A 585 -27.05 28.12 -16.70
C LEU A 585 -25.54 28.16 -16.96
N LEU A 586 -24.80 28.93 -16.17
CA LEU A 586 -23.34 29.00 -16.21
C LEU A 586 -22.70 28.21 -15.07
N VAL A 587 -21.42 27.86 -15.23
CA VAL A 587 -20.62 27.22 -14.17
C VAL A 587 -20.60 28.09 -12.91
N ALA A 588 -20.63 29.42 -13.05
CA ALA A 588 -20.76 30.37 -11.95
C ALA A 588 -22.03 30.17 -11.10
N ASN A 589 -23.11 29.64 -11.66
CA ASN A 589 -24.42 29.54 -11.00
C ASN A 589 -24.69 28.17 -10.34
N ILE A 590 -23.78 27.21 -10.50
CA ILE A 590 -24.04 25.80 -10.21
C ILE A 590 -24.45 25.54 -8.76
N TYR A 591 -23.84 26.24 -7.79
CA TYR A 591 -24.15 26.05 -6.39
C TYR A 591 -25.59 26.41 -6.08
N TYR A 592 -26.04 27.57 -6.57
CA TYR A 592 -27.40 28.04 -6.35
C TYR A 592 -28.41 27.32 -7.24
N ALA A 593 -28.02 26.78 -8.40
CA ALA A 593 -28.84 25.84 -9.17
C ALA A 593 -29.11 24.55 -8.38
N TYR A 594 -28.08 23.98 -7.75
CA TYR A 594 -28.19 22.81 -6.89
C TYR A 594 -29.02 23.10 -5.63
N ASP A 595 -28.73 24.18 -4.91
CA ASP A 595 -29.46 24.58 -3.69
C ASP A 595 -30.93 24.88 -4.00
N PHE A 596 -31.23 25.58 -5.10
CA PHE A 596 -32.60 25.81 -5.56
C PHE A 596 -33.32 24.49 -5.85
N THR A 597 -32.72 23.60 -6.65
CA THR A 597 -33.32 22.30 -6.99
C THR A 597 -33.58 21.46 -5.73
N THR A 598 -32.62 21.42 -4.80
CA THR A 598 -32.74 20.61 -3.57
C THR A 598 -33.85 21.13 -2.65
N ARG A 599 -34.02 22.45 -2.55
CA ARG A 599 -35.09 23.05 -1.73
C ARG A 599 -36.48 22.87 -2.30
N GLU A 600 -36.61 22.69 -3.60
CA GLU A 600 -37.90 22.40 -4.25
C GLU A 600 -38.24 20.91 -4.18
N ILE A 601 -37.28 20.04 -3.84
CA ILE A 601 -37.49 18.60 -3.58
C ILE A 601 -37.95 18.37 -2.12
N GLU A 602 -37.43 19.15 -1.17
CA GLU A 602 -37.79 19.13 0.27
C GLU A 602 -39.15 19.77 0.56
#